data_AF-A0A960TMV7-F1
#
_entry.id   AF-A0A960TMV7-F1
#
_cell.length_a   1.000
_cell.length_b   1.000
_cell.length_c   1.000
_cell.angle_alpha   90.00
_cell.angle_beta   90.00
_cell.angle_gamma   90.00
#
_symmetry.space_group_name_H-M   'P 1'
#
loop_
_entity.id
_entity.type
_entity.pdbx_description
1 polymer ?
#
loop_
_entity_poly.entity_id
_entity_poly.type
_entity_poly.pdbx_seq_one_letter_code
_entity_poly.pdbx_strand_id
1 'polypeptide(L)'
;LGFESGRMKTGTPPRIDGRSLDYSKMDIQNGDEAKYGFSYKNISRPKEQRCCWITYTNENVHELLKEGFDKSPMFQGRIQGIGPRYCPSIEDKINRFADKDRHQIFVEPEGWNTVEIYVNGFSTSLPEDVQYKAIRQIPGFENCKMFRPGYAIEYDYFPPTQLHVSLETKAIKNLFFAGQINGTTGYEEAAAQG
;
A
#
# COMPACT_ATOMS: atom_id res chain seq x y z
N LEU A 1 -6.39 -3.46 -32.21
CA LEU A 1 -7.73 -2.88 -31.89
C LEU A 1 -7.71 -1.34 -31.79
N GLY A 2 -6.56 -0.68 -31.92
CA GLY A 2 -6.50 0.79 -31.97
C GLY A 2 -6.58 1.50 -30.62
N PHE A 3 -6.41 0.75 -29.51
CA PHE A 3 -6.36 1.34 -28.17
C PHE A 3 -4.96 1.87 -27.84
N GLU A 4 -4.92 3.03 -27.22
CA GLU A 4 -3.73 3.57 -26.57
C GLU A 4 -3.61 2.98 -25.16
N SER A 5 -2.39 2.66 -24.74
CA SER A 5 -2.08 2.18 -23.39
C SER A 5 -1.02 3.05 -22.73
N GLY A 6 -1.19 3.30 -21.44
CA GLY A 6 -0.15 3.85 -20.57
C GLY A 6 0.34 2.80 -19.58
N ARG A 7 1.30 3.19 -18.75
CA ARG A 7 1.80 2.35 -17.66
C ARG A 7 1.65 3.00 -16.30
N MET A 8 1.22 2.20 -15.34
CA MET A 8 1.10 2.58 -13.95
C MET A 8 1.89 1.64 -13.06
N LYS A 9 2.25 2.13 -11.89
CA LYS A 9 2.92 1.34 -10.85
C LYS A 9 2.15 1.40 -9.54
N THR A 10 2.12 0.28 -8.82
CA THR A 10 1.59 0.20 -7.46
C THR A 10 2.54 -0.60 -6.58
N GLY A 11 2.73 -0.13 -5.35
CA GLY A 11 3.60 -0.77 -4.36
C GLY A 11 2.79 -1.36 -3.21
N THR A 12 3.32 -2.41 -2.59
CA THR A 12 2.77 -3.01 -1.37
C THR A 12 3.86 -3.13 -0.30
N PRO A 13 3.51 -3.01 1.00
CA PRO A 13 4.50 -3.15 2.06
C PRO A 13 4.92 -4.61 2.25
N PRO A 14 5.99 -4.87 3.01
CA PRO A 14 6.29 -6.21 3.49
C PRO A 14 5.18 -6.75 4.38
N ARG A 15 5.14 -8.08 4.53
CA ARG A 15 4.28 -8.79 5.49
C ARG A 15 5.13 -9.42 6.57
N ILE A 16 4.74 -9.17 7.81
CA ILE A 16 5.53 -9.49 9.00
C ILE A 16 4.81 -10.52 9.87
N ASP A 17 5.58 -11.40 10.51
CA ASP A 17 5.09 -12.30 11.55
C ASP A 17 4.71 -11.49 12.80
N GLY A 18 3.41 -11.34 13.05
CA GLY A 18 2.88 -10.60 14.19
C GLY A 18 3.31 -11.14 15.54
N ARG A 19 3.79 -12.38 15.66
CA ARG A 19 4.33 -12.93 16.92
C ARG A 19 5.73 -12.42 17.25
N SER A 20 6.42 -11.86 16.26
CA SER A 20 7.79 -11.33 16.39
C SER A 20 7.84 -9.84 16.73
N LEU A 21 6.68 -9.20 16.87
CA LEU A 21 6.55 -7.78 17.18
C LEU A 21 6.43 -7.55 18.68
N ASP A 22 7.05 -6.48 19.16
CA ASP A 22 6.89 -5.96 20.51
C ASP A 22 5.86 -4.83 20.51
N TYR A 23 4.59 -5.21 20.71
CA TYR A 23 3.46 -4.28 20.74
C TYR A 23 3.48 -3.34 21.95
N SER A 24 4.30 -3.59 22.98
CA SER A 24 4.39 -2.69 24.16
C SER A 24 5.01 -1.33 23.81
N LYS A 25 5.70 -1.24 22.68
CA LYS A 25 6.32 -0.02 22.13
C LYS A 25 5.43 0.72 21.13
N MET A 26 4.20 0.28 20.94
CA MET A 26 3.28 0.82 19.95
C MET A 26 2.00 1.34 20.61
N ASP A 27 1.42 2.37 20.03
CA ASP A 27 0.15 2.92 20.51
C ASP A 27 -1.00 2.06 19.98
N ILE A 28 -1.91 1.63 20.85
CA ILE A 28 -3.10 0.89 20.45
C ILE A 28 -4.12 1.85 19.84
N GLN A 29 -4.63 1.51 18.66
CA GLN A 29 -5.78 2.17 18.04
C GLN A 29 -6.96 1.20 17.97
N ASN A 30 -7.93 1.41 18.84
CA ASN A 30 -9.20 0.67 18.80
C ASN A 30 -10.13 1.27 17.75
N GLY A 31 -11.04 0.45 17.23
CA GLY A 31 -12.19 0.96 16.48
C GLY A 31 -13.18 1.69 17.38
N ASP A 32 -14.17 2.32 16.76
CA ASP A 32 -15.22 3.06 17.47
C ASP A 32 -16.01 2.12 18.41
N GLU A 33 -16.45 2.64 19.56
CA GLU A 33 -17.32 1.91 20.47
C GLU A 33 -18.65 1.53 19.81
N ALA A 34 -19.21 2.48 19.04
CA ALA A 34 -20.39 2.25 18.23
C ALA A 34 -20.03 1.54 16.93
N LYS A 35 -20.61 0.36 16.71
CA LYS A 35 -20.37 -0.43 15.51
C LYS A 35 -21.28 0.01 14.38
N TYR A 36 -20.72 0.67 13.39
CA TYR A 36 -21.40 1.06 12.17
C TYR A 36 -21.30 -0.03 11.11
N GLY A 37 -22.29 -0.12 10.22
CA GLY A 37 -22.26 -0.99 9.06
C GLY A 37 -22.10 -0.16 7.79
N PHE A 38 -21.35 -0.68 6.82
CA PHE A 38 -21.19 -0.04 5.50
C PHE A 38 -22.46 -0.10 4.65
N SER A 39 -23.28 -1.14 4.82
CA SER A 39 -24.52 -1.32 4.06
C SER A 39 -25.69 -0.55 4.67
N TYR A 40 -26.52 0.06 3.82
CA TYR A 40 -27.81 0.62 4.22
C TYR A 40 -28.83 -0.45 4.64
N LYS A 41 -28.60 -1.72 4.27
CA LYS A 41 -29.47 -2.83 4.68
C LYS A 41 -29.18 -3.21 6.12
N ASN A 42 -30.22 -3.67 6.82
CA ASN A 42 -30.05 -4.19 8.17
C ASN A 42 -29.38 -5.58 8.13
N ILE A 43 -28.06 -5.60 8.19
CA ILE A 43 -27.23 -6.80 8.24
C ILE A 43 -26.62 -6.99 9.62
N SER A 44 -26.38 -8.25 9.99
CA SER A 44 -25.71 -8.59 11.24
C SER A 44 -24.33 -7.94 11.30
N ARG A 45 -24.01 -7.30 12.43
CA ARG A 45 -22.74 -6.60 12.64
C ARG A 45 -21.74 -7.51 13.36
N PRO A 46 -20.42 -7.35 13.13
CA PRO A 46 -19.41 -8.09 13.87
C PRO A 46 -19.53 -7.91 15.38
N LYS A 47 -19.50 -9.02 16.13
CA LYS A 47 -19.53 -8.98 17.61
C LYS A 47 -18.19 -8.57 18.21
N GLU A 48 -17.11 -8.82 17.49
CA GLU A 48 -15.75 -8.56 17.94
C GLU A 48 -15.09 -7.58 16.97
N GLN A 49 -14.30 -6.67 17.52
CA GLN A 49 -13.40 -5.79 16.77
C GLN A 49 -11.97 -6.11 17.17
N ARG A 50 -11.05 -6.00 16.24
CA ARG A 50 -9.61 -6.09 16.51
C ARG A 50 -9.01 -4.70 16.39
N CYS A 51 -8.09 -4.37 17.27
CA CYS A 51 -7.36 -3.11 17.18
C CYS A 51 -6.26 -3.18 16.12
N CYS A 52 -5.79 -2.01 15.72
CA CYS A 52 -4.51 -1.82 15.05
C CYS A 52 -3.52 -1.21 16.04
N TRP A 53 -2.25 -1.18 15.65
CA TRP A 53 -1.22 -0.45 16.41
C TRP A 53 -0.59 0.63 15.53
N ILE A 54 -0.06 1.65 16.20
CA ILE A 54 0.62 2.77 15.56
C ILE A 54 2.06 2.81 16.08
N THR A 55 2.99 2.93 15.14
CA THR A 55 4.40 3.24 15.43
C THR A 55 4.89 4.26 14.42
N TYR A 56 6.17 4.61 14.49
CA TYR A 56 6.76 5.65 13.64
C TYR A 56 8.12 5.20 13.12
N THR A 57 8.41 5.57 11.88
CA THR A 57 9.80 5.59 11.40
C THR A 57 10.61 6.65 12.16
N ASN A 58 11.92 6.62 12.00
CA ASN A 58 12.86 7.57 12.59
C ASN A 58 14.01 7.85 11.61
N GLU A 59 14.93 8.73 11.99
CA GLU A 59 16.09 9.12 11.19
C GLU A 59 16.92 7.90 10.73
N ASN A 60 17.20 6.93 11.61
CA ASN A 60 17.96 5.72 11.26
C ASN A 60 17.27 4.90 10.17
N VAL A 61 15.93 4.78 10.23
CA VAL A 61 15.14 4.13 9.18
C VAL A 61 15.33 4.89 7.86
N HIS A 62 15.30 6.22 7.89
CA HIS A 62 15.42 7.04 6.69
C HIS A 62 16.81 6.95 6.06
N GLU A 63 17.87 6.96 6.88
CA GLU A 63 19.25 6.79 6.43
C GLU A 63 19.44 5.43 5.74
N LEU A 64 18.99 4.33 6.35
CA LEU A 64 19.09 3.01 5.76
C LEU A 64 18.30 2.88 4.45
N LEU A 65 17.13 3.52 4.37
CA LEU A 65 16.35 3.51 3.12
C LEU A 65 17.08 4.29 2.02
N LYS A 66 17.75 5.41 2.35
CA LYS A 66 18.55 6.20 1.41
C LYS A 66 19.73 5.41 0.82
N GLU A 67 20.35 4.50 1.58
CA GLU A 67 21.41 3.60 1.05
C GLU A 67 20.90 2.72 -0.11
N GLY A 68 19.60 2.43 -0.13
CA GLY A 68 18.96 1.63 -1.18
C GLY A 68 18.46 2.43 -2.38
N PHE A 69 18.46 3.77 -2.35
CA PHE A 69 17.86 4.59 -3.40
C PHE A 69 18.53 4.36 -4.75
N ASP A 70 19.86 4.29 -4.78
CA ASP A 70 20.62 4.01 -6.00
C ASP A 70 20.31 2.63 -6.59
N LYS A 71 19.73 1.71 -5.81
CA LYS A 71 19.33 0.36 -6.23
C LYS A 71 17.83 0.23 -6.49
N SER A 72 17.04 1.23 -6.12
CA SER A 72 15.59 1.23 -6.38
C SER A 72 15.34 1.35 -7.88
N PRO A 73 14.60 0.42 -8.50
CA PRO A 73 14.19 0.55 -9.90
C PRO A 73 13.42 1.85 -10.18
N MET A 74 12.80 2.46 -9.16
CA MET A 74 12.10 3.73 -9.27
C MET A 74 13.04 4.92 -9.45
N PHE A 75 14.16 4.96 -8.73
CA PHE A 75 15.14 6.05 -8.83
C PHE A 75 16.14 5.82 -9.97
N GLN A 76 16.39 4.57 -10.37
CA GLN A 76 17.21 4.22 -11.53
C GLN A 76 16.51 4.48 -12.89
N GLY A 77 15.26 4.93 -12.91
CA GLY A 77 14.51 5.15 -14.15
C GLY A 77 14.17 3.86 -14.92
N ARG A 78 14.34 2.68 -14.30
CA ARG A 78 13.95 1.38 -14.88
C ARG A 78 12.44 1.17 -14.88
N ILE A 79 11.74 1.76 -13.90
CA ILE A 79 10.28 1.84 -13.85
C ILE A 79 9.87 3.22 -14.39
N GLN A 80 9.22 3.23 -15.56
CA GLN A 80 8.71 4.46 -16.19
C GLN A 80 7.24 4.74 -15.86
N GLY A 81 6.55 3.77 -15.24
CA GLY A 81 5.14 3.89 -14.88
C GLY A 81 4.87 5.03 -13.88
N ILE A 82 3.78 5.75 -14.11
CA ILE A 82 3.33 6.82 -13.20
C ILE A 82 2.78 6.18 -11.94
N GLY A 83 3.33 6.55 -10.78
CA GLY A 83 2.84 6.09 -9.47
C GLY A 83 1.63 6.87 -8.99
N PRO A 84 0.84 6.32 -8.06
CA PRO A 84 -0.27 7.05 -7.45
C PRO A 84 0.25 8.31 -6.75
N ARG A 85 -0.39 9.45 -7.02
CA ARG A 85 -0.01 10.74 -6.41
C ARG A 85 -0.17 10.75 -4.90
N TYR A 86 -1.15 10.01 -4.37
CA TYR A 86 -1.59 10.09 -2.97
C TYR A 86 -1.10 8.95 -2.07
N CYS A 87 -0.57 7.86 -2.65
CA CYS A 87 -0.01 6.74 -1.89
C CYS A 87 1.43 6.43 -2.36
N PRO A 88 2.38 7.36 -2.14
CA PRO A 88 3.76 7.15 -2.53
C PRO A 88 4.37 6.00 -1.72
N SER A 89 5.37 5.34 -2.31
CA SER A 89 6.25 4.44 -1.58
C SER A 89 6.95 5.17 -0.42
N ILE A 90 7.47 4.44 0.56
CA ILE A 90 8.21 5.02 1.69
C ILE A 90 9.47 5.74 1.20
N GLU A 91 10.15 5.21 0.19
CA GLU A 91 11.30 5.86 -0.43
C GLU A 91 10.92 7.19 -1.12
N ASP A 92 9.79 7.25 -1.84
CA ASP A 92 9.28 8.50 -2.42
C ASP A 92 8.84 9.50 -1.33
N LYS A 93 8.21 9.00 -0.25
CA LYS A 93 7.71 9.81 0.86
C LYS A 93 8.86 10.50 1.59
N ILE A 94 9.92 9.75 1.92
CA ILE A 94 11.11 10.29 2.58
C ILE A 94 11.86 11.28 1.68
N ASN A 95 11.93 11.01 0.37
CA ASN A 95 12.58 11.92 -0.57
C ASN A 95 11.80 13.24 -0.76
N ARG A 96 10.46 13.19 -0.83
CA ARG A 96 9.62 14.38 -1.01
C ARG A 96 9.43 15.20 0.26
N PHE A 97 9.39 14.54 1.41
CA PHE A 97 9.15 15.15 2.72
C PHE A 97 10.39 14.97 3.61
N ALA A 98 11.55 15.37 3.09
CA ALA A 98 12.83 15.22 3.77
C ALA A 98 12.96 16.08 5.04
N ASP A 99 12.07 17.05 5.23
CA ASP A 99 11.94 17.87 6.45
C ASP A 99 11.24 17.14 7.61
N LYS A 100 10.70 15.94 7.38
CA LYS A 100 10.00 15.16 8.40
C LYS A 100 10.91 14.11 9.03
N ASP A 101 11.18 14.27 10.32
CA ASP A 101 12.01 13.34 11.10
C ASP A 101 11.36 11.96 11.31
N ARG A 102 10.03 11.88 11.14
CA ARG A 102 9.28 10.63 11.29
C ARG A 102 8.03 10.59 10.41
N HIS A 103 7.67 9.36 10.04
CA HIS A 103 6.45 9.02 9.34
C HIS A 103 5.70 7.94 10.11
N GLN A 104 4.40 8.14 10.30
CA GLN A 104 3.52 7.18 10.97
C GLN A 104 3.36 5.89 10.15
N ILE A 105 3.34 4.78 10.86
CA ILE A 105 3.12 3.42 10.34
C ILE A 105 1.94 2.81 11.10
N PHE A 106 1.01 2.23 10.35
CA PHE A 106 -0.07 1.42 10.90
C PHE A 106 0.30 -0.06 10.81
N VAL A 107 0.11 -0.76 11.92
CA VAL A 107 0.41 -2.18 12.08
C VAL A 107 -0.94 -2.90 12.13
N GLU A 108 -1.34 -3.45 10.99
CA GLU A 108 -2.71 -3.90 10.73
C GLU A 108 -2.77 -5.43 10.61
N PRO A 109 -3.52 -6.14 11.47
CA PRO A 109 -3.74 -7.57 11.31
C PRO A 109 -4.51 -7.90 10.03
N GLU A 110 -4.01 -8.82 9.21
CA GLU A 110 -4.71 -9.18 7.96
C GLU A 110 -5.97 -10.04 8.18
N GLY A 111 -6.13 -10.63 9.37
CA GLY A 111 -7.33 -11.40 9.69
C GLY A 111 -7.27 -12.15 11.01
N TRP A 112 -8.40 -12.74 11.40
CA TRP A 112 -8.56 -13.41 12.70
C TRP A 112 -7.71 -14.67 12.86
N ASN A 113 -7.58 -15.44 11.79
CA ASN A 113 -6.94 -16.77 11.77
C ASN A 113 -5.55 -16.76 11.13
N THR A 114 -4.89 -15.61 11.12
CA THR A 114 -3.52 -15.46 10.63
C THR A 114 -2.69 -14.66 11.61
N VAL A 115 -1.38 -14.83 11.54
CA VAL A 115 -0.40 -14.00 12.26
C VAL A 115 0.25 -12.97 11.35
N GLU A 116 -0.22 -12.84 10.11
CA GLU A 116 0.30 -11.87 9.15
C GLU A 116 -0.14 -10.44 9.50
N ILE A 117 0.84 -9.56 9.52
CA ILE A 117 0.67 -8.13 9.73
C ILE A 117 1.00 -7.38 8.45
N TYR A 118 0.07 -6.53 8.03
CA TYR A 118 0.24 -5.53 6.99
C TYR A 118 0.85 -4.25 7.60
N VAL A 119 1.99 -3.81 7.06
CA VAL A 119 2.73 -2.64 7.57
C VAL A 119 2.36 -1.40 6.75
N ASN A 120 1.16 -0.88 6.98
CA ASN A 120 0.63 0.24 6.22
C ASN A 120 1.46 1.51 6.43
N GLY A 121 1.80 2.18 5.33
CA GLY A 121 2.76 3.28 5.30
C GLY A 121 4.20 2.88 4.96
N PHE A 122 4.50 1.59 4.81
CA PHE A 122 5.84 1.07 4.44
C PHE A 122 5.87 0.40 3.05
N SER A 123 5.00 0.83 2.11
CA SER A 123 5.04 0.32 0.73
C SER A 123 6.38 0.64 0.09
N THR A 124 7.04 -0.33 -0.56
CA THR A 124 8.39 -0.14 -1.07
C THR A 124 8.72 -1.06 -2.24
N SER A 125 9.70 -0.64 -3.04
CA SER A 125 10.29 -1.40 -4.13
C SER A 125 11.79 -1.67 -3.94
N LEU A 126 12.31 -1.33 -2.75
CA LEU A 126 13.73 -1.49 -2.43
C LEU A 126 14.14 -2.96 -2.35
N PRO A 127 15.45 -3.27 -2.46
CA PRO A 127 15.95 -4.62 -2.22
C PRO A 127 15.55 -5.17 -0.85
N GLU A 128 15.24 -6.47 -0.78
CA GLU A 128 14.78 -7.15 0.44
C GLU A 128 15.71 -6.92 1.65
N ASP A 129 17.03 -6.95 1.44
CA ASP A 129 18.01 -6.74 2.50
C ASP A 129 17.94 -5.33 3.10
N VAL A 130 17.70 -4.32 2.26
CA VAL A 130 17.50 -2.93 2.69
C VAL A 130 16.20 -2.81 3.47
N GLN A 131 15.11 -3.39 2.95
CA GLN A 131 13.82 -3.39 3.63
C GLN A 131 13.93 -4.01 5.03
N TYR A 132 14.58 -5.17 5.12
CA TYR A 132 14.72 -5.91 6.37
C TYR A 132 15.59 -5.18 7.41
N LYS A 133 16.68 -4.52 6.97
CA LYS A 133 17.49 -3.68 7.86
C LYS A 133 16.70 -2.46 8.36
N ALA A 134 16.03 -1.76 7.45
CA ALA A 134 15.31 -0.53 7.75
C ALA A 134 14.11 -0.79 8.69
N ILE A 135 13.28 -1.80 8.41
CA ILE A 135 12.09 -2.07 9.21
C ILE A 135 12.43 -2.45 10.65
N ARG A 136 13.58 -3.11 10.89
CA ARG A 136 14.05 -3.47 12.23
C ARG A 136 14.52 -2.29 13.07
N GLN A 137 14.68 -1.11 12.47
CA GLN A 137 14.94 0.13 13.22
C GLN A 137 13.65 0.82 13.70
N ILE A 138 12.48 0.32 13.32
CA ILE A 138 11.19 0.84 13.79
C ILE A 138 10.92 0.31 15.20
N PRO A 139 10.52 1.16 16.17
CA PRO A 139 10.16 0.71 17.52
C PRO A 139 9.08 -0.38 17.48
N GLY A 140 9.38 -1.50 18.13
CA GLY A 140 8.53 -2.70 18.17
C GLY A 140 8.81 -3.73 17.06
N PHE A 141 9.65 -3.40 16.08
CA PHE A 141 10.04 -4.29 14.98
C PHE A 141 11.47 -4.83 15.11
N GLU A 142 12.16 -4.60 16.24
CA GLU A 142 13.60 -4.87 16.38
C GLU A 142 13.98 -6.33 16.09
N ASN A 143 13.07 -7.26 16.37
CA ASN A 143 13.22 -8.70 16.16
C ASN A 143 12.25 -9.27 15.13
N CYS A 144 11.67 -8.41 14.27
CA CYS A 144 10.62 -8.83 13.36
C CYS A 144 11.13 -9.90 12.37
N LYS A 145 10.25 -10.84 12.03
CA LYS A 145 10.46 -11.83 10.97
C LYS A 145 9.61 -11.46 9.77
N MET A 146 10.26 -11.28 8.62
CA MET A 146 9.58 -10.94 7.38
C MET A 146 9.15 -12.22 6.67
N PHE A 147 7.85 -12.35 6.40
CA PHE A 147 7.32 -13.45 5.61
C PHE A 147 7.38 -13.17 4.12
N ARG A 148 7.07 -11.92 3.73
CA ARG A 148 7.04 -11.49 2.34
C ARG A 148 7.67 -10.10 2.24
N PRO A 149 8.65 -9.87 1.36
CA PRO A 149 9.17 -8.54 1.10
C PRO A 149 8.09 -7.66 0.45
N GLY A 150 8.20 -6.35 0.66
CA GLY A 150 7.46 -5.37 -0.13
C GLY A 150 7.97 -5.39 -1.56
N TYR A 151 7.08 -5.04 -2.49
CA TYR A 151 7.42 -4.97 -3.90
C TYR A 151 6.53 -3.96 -4.62
N ALA A 152 6.94 -3.61 -5.83
CA ALA A 152 6.11 -2.87 -6.76
C ALA A 152 5.80 -3.70 -8.00
N ILE A 153 4.62 -3.50 -8.55
CA ILE A 153 4.22 -4.04 -9.85
C ILE A 153 4.04 -2.88 -10.82
N GLU A 154 4.36 -3.14 -12.08
CA GLU A 154 4.04 -2.26 -13.20
C GLU A 154 3.02 -2.98 -14.08
N TYR A 155 1.99 -2.26 -14.51
CA TYR A 155 0.93 -2.79 -15.34
C TYR A 155 0.51 -1.78 -16.39
N ASP A 156 0.04 -2.30 -17.53
CA ASP A 156 -0.55 -1.48 -18.57
C ASP A 156 -2.00 -1.12 -18.17
N TYR A 157 -2.40 0.11 -18.50
CA TYR A 157 -3.78 0.57 -18.37
C TYR A 157 -4.19 1.29 -19.66
N PHE A 158 -5.49 1.38 -19.91
CA PHE A 158 -6.05 2.08 -21.05
C PHE A 158 -6.64 3.41 -20.56
N PRO A 159 -6.14 4.57 -21.05
CA PRO A 159 -6.69 5.86 -20.66
C PRO A 159 -8.22 5.91 -20.79
N PRO A 160 -8.95 6.23 -19.69
CA PRO A 160 -10.41 6.16 -19.67
C PRO A 160 -11.07 7.23 -20.56
N THR A 161 -10.29 8.19 -21.08
CA THR A 161 -10.72 9.12 -22.14
C THR A 161 -11.14 8.40 -23.42
N GLN A 162 -10.76 7.13 -23.60
CA GLN A 162 -11.18 6.26 -24.69
C GLN A 162 -12.56 5.62 -24.47
N LEU A 163 -13.21 5.88 -23.32
CA LEU A 163 -14.53 5.36 -22.96
C LEU A 163 -15.60 6.44 -23.03
N HIS A 164 -16.84 6.02 -23.23
CA HIS A 164 -18.02 6.82 -22.93
C HIS A 164 -18.25 6.86 -21.41
N VAL A 165 -19.15 7.75 -20.95
CA VAL A 165 -19.53 7.82 -19.52
C VAL A 165 -20.20 6.53 -19.04
N SER A 166 -20.77 5.74 -19.95
CA SER A 166 -21.28 4.39 -19.71
C SER A 166 -20.18 3.33 -19.52
N LEU A 167 -18.90 3.71 -19.59
CA LEU A 167 -17.72 2.83 -19.59
C LEU A 167 -17.57 1.91 -20.82
N GLU A 168 -18.46 2.05 -21.79
CA GLU A 168 -18.32 1.41 -23.10
C GLU A 168 -17.15 2.03 -23.88
N THR A 169 -16.34 1.21 -24.55
CA THR A 169 -15.23 1.71 -25.37
C THR A 169 -15.75 2.45 -26.61
N LYS A 170 -15.14 3.58 -26.96
CA LYS A 170 -15.49 4.35 -28.17
C LYS A 170 -15.16 3.60 -29.47
N ALA A 171 -14.14 2.75 -29.43
CA ALA A 171 -13.63 2.04 -30.61
C ALA A 171 -14.44 0.77 -30.94
N ILE A 172 -14.99 0.09 -29.92
CA ILE A 172 -15.66 -1.21 -30.09
C ILE A 172 -16.98 -1.21 -29.30
N LYS A 173 -18.09 -1.35 -30.02
CA LYS A 173 -19.42 -1.47 -29.40
C LYS A 173 -19.52 -2.75 -28.57
N ASN A 174 -20.25 -2.69 -27.46
CA ASN A 174 -20.48 -3.75 -26.49
C ASN A 174 -19.22 -4.26 -25.77
N LEU A 175 -18.11 -3.52 -25.81
CA LEU A 175 -16.92 -3.77 -24.99
C LEU A 175 -16.85 -2.71 -23.89
N PHE A 176 -16.75 -3.13 -22.63
CA PHE A 176 -16.73 -2.25 -21.46
C PHE A 176 -15.46 -2.49 -20.64
N PHE A 177 -14.87 -1.42 -20.13
CA PHE A 177 -13.71 -1.49 -19.23
C PHE A 177 -14.08 -0.91 -17.85
N ALA A 178 -13.75 -1.64 -16.79
CA ALA A 178 -14.01 -1.24 -15.40
C ALA A 178 -12.86 -1.64 -14.48
N GLY A 179 -12.54 -0.79 -13.51
CA GLY A 179 -11.52 -1.05 -12.49
C GLY A 179 -10.11 -0.69 -12.92
N GLN A 180 -9.13 -1.46 -12.47
CA GLN A 180 -7.71 -1.13 -12.61
C GLN A 180 -7.25 -0.94 -14.07
N ILE A 181 -7.94 -1.59 -15.02
CA ILE A 181 -7.72 -1.39 -16.46
C ILE A 181 -7.90 0.07 -16.91
N ASN A 182 -8.70 0.86 -16.20
CA ASN A 182 -8.94 2.28 -16.44
C ASN A 182 -7.96 3.20 -15.70
N GLY A 183 -6.95 2.64 -15.03
CA GLY A 183 -5.96 3.39 -14.27
C GLY A 183 -6.40 3.80 -12.86
N THR A 184 -7.42 3.16 -12.30
CA THR A 184 -7.74 3.26 -10.86
C THR A 184 -7.00 2.19 -10.06
N THR A 185 -6.83 2.39 -8.75
CA THR A 185 -6.00 1.48 -7.93
C THR A 185 -6.67 0.96 -6.67
N GLY A 186 -7.74 1.59 -6.20
CA GLY A 186 -8.47 1.15 -5.02
C GLY A 186 -9.63 0.20 -5.34
N TYR A 187 -10.03 -0.56 -4.33
CA TYR A 187 -11.07 -1.57 -4.46
C TYR A 187 -12.44 -0.92 -4.65
N GLU A 188 -12.69 0.17 -3.94
CA GLU A 188 -13.92 0.94 -3.95
C GLU A 188 -14.14 1.57 -5.32
N GLU A 189 -13.11 2.19 -5.92
CA GLU A 189 -13.19 2.78 -7.25
C GLU A 189 -13.40 1.72 -8.33
N ALA A 190 -12.82 0.54 -8.17
CA ALA A 190 -13.02 -0.57 -9.11
C ALA A 190 -14.44 -1.15 -8.99
N ALA A 191 -14.91 -1.37 -7.77
CA ALA A 191 -16.26 -1.86 -7.50
C ALA A 191 -17.35 -0.86 -7.93
N ALA A 192 -17.08 0.45 -7.87
CA ALA A 192 -18.02 1.47 -8.32
C ALA A 192 -18.10 1.59 -9.86
N GLN A 193 -17.04 1.21 -10.57
CA GLN A 193 -17.04 1.17 -12.04
C GLN A 193 -17.69 -0.09 -12.60
N GLY A 194 -17.52 -1.23 -11.92
CA GLY A 194 -18.11 -2.51 -12.31
C GLY A 194 -19.61 -2.54 -12.10
#